data_AF-A0A9Q0XAQ2-F1
#
_entry.id   AF-A0A9Q0XAQ2-F1
#
_cell.length_a   1.000
_cell.length_b   1.000
_cell.length_c   1.000
_cell.angle_alpha   90.00
_cell.angle_beta   90.00
_cell.angle_gamma   90.00
#
_symmetry.space_group_name_H-M   'P 1'
#
loop_
_entity.id
_entity.type
_entity.pdbx_description
1 polymer ?
#
loop_
_entity_poly.entity_id
_entity_poly.type
_entity_poly.pdbx_seq_one_letter_code
_entity_poly.pdbx_strand_id
1 'polypeptide(L)'
;MGTTEATLRMEQVDVKEEWQDEDFPSNGAHHKRKTLVAPEINISLDQSEGSLLSDDFLDTPDDLDINVDDIETPDETDSLEFLGNGNELEWEGTSGRRGNWCSVFWGTPKRHWGGSATNGRLWRTVIIGEQEHRIDLQMIKPYMKVVTHGGYYGEGLNAIIVFAACYLPDSSLPDYHYIMENLFLYVISSLDLLVAEDYMIVYLNGATPRRRMPGIGWLRKCYQMIDRRLRKNLKALIIVHPSWFIRTVVAISRPFISVKFINKIQYVHTLEELAYNIPMEHVQIPDCILQYEEERLHTRKERAEEKPDVTERDR
;
A
#
# COMPACT_ATOMS: atom_id res chain seq x y z
N MET A 1 48.04 -0.23 -42.51
CA MET A 1 47.73 0.83 -43.51
C MET A 1 46.46 0.41 -44.22
N GLY A 2 45.34 1.11 -44.27
CA GLY A 2 44.90 2.39 -43.69
C GLY A 2 43.45 2.59 -44.19
N THR A 3 42.51 2.66 -43.25
CA THR A 3 41.35 3.58 -43.19
C THR A 3 40.46 3.76 -44.43
N THR A 4 39.21 3.29 -44.35
CA THR A 4 38.07 3.78 -45.16
C THR A 4 37.18 4.67 -44.29
N GLU A 5 37.18 5.98 -44.57
CA GLU A 5 36.30 6.96 -43.93
C GLU A 5 34.91 6.99 -44.56
N ALA A 6 33.92 7.18 -43.70
CA ALA A 6 32.53 7.46 -44.04
C ALA A 6 32.35 8.95 -44.39
N THR A 7 31.42 9.27 -45.29
CA THR A 7 30.91 10.64 -45.45
C THR A 7 29.42 10.58 -45.78
N LEU A 8 28.60 10.81 -44.75
CA LEU A 8 27.18 11.15 -44.84
C LEU A 8 27.06 12.67 -44.96
N ARG A 9 26.32 13.15 -45.98
CA ARG A 9 25.93 14.56 -46.13
C ARG A 9 24.57 14.77 -45.47
N MET A 10 24.52 15.66 -44.47
CA MET A 10 23.29 16.23 -43.93
C MET A 10 23.08 17.61 -44.58
N GLU A 11 21.91 17.84 -45.15
CA GLU A 11 21.46 19.17 -45.59
C GLU A 11 20.69 19.88 -44.47
N GLN A 12 20.96 21.19 -44.39
CA GLN A 12 20.47 22.21 -43.47
C GLN A 12 18.95 22.37 -43.48
N VAL A 13 18.35 22.54 -42.30
CA VAL A 13 17.01 23.12 -42.12
C VAL A 13 17.19 24.45 -41.40
N ASP A 14 16.93 25.56 -42.10
CA ASP A 14 16.86 26.91 -41.53
C ASP A 14 15.49 27.11 -40.86
N VAL A 15 15.51 27.48 -39.58
CA VAL A 15 14.32 27.93 -38.82
C VAL A 15 14.52 29.41 -38.52
N LYS A 16 13.72 30.27 -39.16
CA LYS A 16 13.69 31.70 -38.90
C LYS A 16 12.40 32.04 -38.13
N GLU A 17 12.57 32.39 -36.87
CA GLU A 17 11.55 33.04 -36.05
C GLU A 17 11.49 34.53 -36.38
N GLU A 18 10.28 35.08 -36.55
CA GLU A 18 10.05 36.52 -36.57
C GLU A 18 8.70 36.81 -35.89
N TRP A 19 8.78 37.42 -34.70
CA TRP A 19 7.66 38.02 -34.00
C TRP A 19 7.68 39.53 -34.28
N GLN A 20 6.57 40.09 -34.76
CA GLN A 20 6.27 41.52 -34.68
C GLN A 20 4.80 41.69 -34.27
N ASP A 21 4.62 42.40 -33.17
CA ASP A 21 3.35 42.91 -32.63
C ASP A 21 2.77 44.04 -33.51
N GLU A 22 1.47 44.35 -33.36
CA GLU A 22 0.86 45.70 -33.37
C GLU A 22 -0.70 45.59 -33.31
N ASP A 23 -1.33 46.54 -32.63
CA ASP A 23 -2.69 46.53 -32.07
C ASP A 23 -3.86 47.02 -33.00
N PHE A 24 -5.09 46.65 -32.59
CA PHE A 24 -6.50 46.90 -33.04
C PHE A 24 -6.91 48.31 -33.56
N PRO A 25 -8.07 48.55 -34.29
CA PRO A 25 -9.44 48.10 -33.91
C PRO A 25 -10.62 47.98 -34.96
N SER A 26 -11.74 47.39 -34.47
CA SER A 26 -13.19 47.66 -34.70
C SER A 26 -13.93 47.41 -36.04
N ASN A 27 -14.94 46.51 -35.93
CA ASN A 27 -16.28 46.42 -36.56
C ASN A 27 -16.48 46.13 -38.07
N GLY A 28 -17.26 45.08 -38.38
CA GLY A 28 -17.97 44.94 -39.66
C GLY A 28 -18.12 43.51 -40.23
N ALA A 29 -19.28 42.90 -40.00
CA ALA A 29 -20.08 42.08 -40.92
C ALA A 29 -19.43 41.03 -41.88
N HIS A 30 -19.87 39.77 -41.70
CA HIS A 30 -20.03 38.66 -42.67
C HIS A 30 -18.80 38.14 -43.46
N HIS A 31 -18.39 36.88 -43.23
CA HIS A 31 -18.40 35.81 -44.24
C HIS A 31 -17.93 34.42 -43.73
N LYS A 32 -18.82 33.43 -43.93
CA LYS A 32 -18.60 32.03 -44.35
C LYS A 32 -17.65 31.13 -43.53
N ARG A 33 -18.25 30.29 -42.66
CA ARG A 33 -17.64 29.08 -42.07
C ARG A 33 -17.30 28.08 -43.19
N LYS A 34 -16.05 27.61 -43.23
CA LYS A 34 -15.59 26.54 -44.12
C LYS A 34 -15.85 25.19 -43.44
N THR A 35 -16.83 24.45 -43.94
CA THR A 35 -17.11 23.06 -43.55
C THR A 35 -16.12 22.14 -44.27
N LEU A 36 -15.41 21.31 -43.52
CA LEU A 36 -14.55 20.25 -44.07
C LEU A 36 -15.41 19.03 -44.40
N VAL A 37 -15.35 18.54 -45.63
CA VAL A 37 -16.01 17.31 -46.08
C VAL A 37 -14.98 16.18 -46.03
N ALA A 38 -15.28 15.10 -45.31
CA ALA A 38 -14.47 13.89 -45.27
C ALA A 38 -14.88 12.92 -46.40
N PRO A 39 -13.96 12.09 -46.93
CA PRO A 39 -14.26 11.15 -48.02
C PRO A 39 -15.20 10.01 -47.59
N GLU A 40 -16.06 9.56 -48.50
CA GLU A 40 -16.96 8.42 -48.31
C GLU A 40 -16.20 7.08 -48.40
N ILE A 41 -16.27 6.28 -47.34
CA ILE A 41 -15.74 4.92 -47.29
C ILE A 41 -16.87 3.92 -47.58
N ASN A 42 -16.77 3.19 -48.69
CA ASN A 42 -17.68 2.09 -49.02
C ASN A 42 -17.08 0.78 -48.51
N ILE A 43 -17.75 0.15 -47.53
CA ILE A 43 -17.37 -1.17 -46.99
C ILE A 43 -18.46 -2.15 -47.41
N SER A 44 -18.14 -3.03 -48.36
CA SER A 44 -18.99 -4.16 -48.74
C SER A 44 -18.85 -5.26 -47.68
N LEU A 45 -19.95 -5.54 -46.99
CA LEU A 45 -20.10 -6.65 -46.05
C LEU A 45 -20.52 -7.89 -46.85
N ASP A 46 -19.68 -8.94 -46.86
CA ASP A 46 -20.09 -10.25 -47.37
C ASP A 46 -20.49 -11.16 -46.20
N GLN A 47 -21.60 -11.87 -46.38
CA GLN A 47 -22.21 -12.76 -45.41
C GLN A 47 -21.58 -14.15 -45.54
N SER A 48 -21.19 -14.77 -44.41
CA SER A 48 -21.09 -16.22 -44.35
C SER A 48 -21.64 -16.74 -43.02
N GLU A 49 -22.76 -17.45 -43.12
CA GLU A 49 -23.41 -18.19 -42.05
C GLU A 49 -22.71 -19.52 -41.75
N GLY A 50 -22.71 -19.91 -40.47
CA GLY A 50 -22.84 -21.31 -40.03
C GLY A 50 -21.58 -22.18 -39.98
N SER A 51 -21.27 -22.76 -38.81
CA SER A 51 -21.43 -24.22 -38.61
C SER A 51 -21.01 -24.67 -37.19
N LEU A 52 -21.57 -25.81 -36.83
CA LEU A 52 -21.71 -26.50 -35.55
C LEU A 52 -20.52 -27.42 -35.19
N LEU A 53 -20.32 -27.60 -33.87
CA LEU A 53 -19.96 -28.81 -33.10
C LEU A 53 -18.83 -29.77 -33.53
N SER A 54 -17.85 -29.96 -32.63
CA SER A 54 -17.35 -31.25 -32.04
C SER A 54 -16.13 -30.90 -31.16
N ASP A 55 -16.12 -31.06 -29.82
CA ASP A 55 -16.05 -32.28 -29.00
C ASP A 55 -14.87 -33.21 -29.38
N ASP A 56 -13.79 -33.19 -28.59
CA ASP A 56 -13.24 -34.39 -27.95
C ASP A 56 -11.93 -34.13 -27.14
N PHE A 57 -11.92 -34.80 -25.98
CA PHE A 57 -10.79 -35.35 -25.23
C PHE A 57 -10.14 -34.57 -24.07
N LEU A 58 -10.56 -34.97 -22.86
CA LEU A 58 -9.87 -34.85 -21.59
C LEU A 58 -8.61 -35.72 -21.57
N ASP A 59 -7.48 -35.16 -21.10
CA ASP A 59 -6.61 -35.81 -20.12
C ASP A 59 -5.71 -34.78 -19.43
N THR A 60 -5.67 -34.85 -18.10
CA THR A 60 -4.69 -34.24 -17.17
C THR A 60 -3.96 -35.40 -16.47
N PRO A 61 -2.82 -35.26 -15.76
CA PRO A 61 -2.07 -34.07 -15.29
C PRO A 61 -0.52 -34.24 -15.34
N ASP A 62 0.19 -33.33 -14.66
CA ASP A 62 1.57 -33.41 -14.13
C ASP A 62 2.78 -33.19 -15.06
N ASP A 63 3.49 -32.08 -14.79
CA ASP A 63 4.95 -32.00 -14.54
C ASP A 63 5.40 -30.53 -14.62
N LEU A 64 5.29 -29.80 -13.50
CA LEU A 64 5.96 -28.51 -13.29
C LEU A 64 6.81 -28.58 -12.03
N ASP A 65 7.95 -29.27 -12.13
CA ASP A 65 9.03 -29.19 -11.15
C ASP A 65 10.09 -28.19 -11.64
N ILE A 66 9.91 -26.91 -11.32
CA ILE A 66 11.01 -25.94 -11.32
C ILE A 66 11.45 -25.78 -9.86
N ASN A 67 12.42 -26.59 -9.46
CA ASN A 67 13.09 -26.48 -8.17
C ASN A 67 14.18 -25.39 -8.24
N VAL A 68 13.94 -24.23 -7.63
CA VAL A 68 14.93 -23.13 -7.54
C VAL A 68 15.48 -23.06 -6.11
N ASP A 69 16.08 -24.17 -5.66
CA ASP A 69 16.78 -24.25 -4.37
C ASP A 69 18.22 -24.82 -4.50
N ASP A 70 18.79 -24.93 -5.71
CA ASP A 70 20.18 -25.37 -5.91
C ASP A 70 21.04 -24.34 -6.64
N ILE A 71 21.43 -23.27 -5.93
CA ILE A 71 22.73 -22.65 -6.21
C ILE A 71 23.37 -22.21 -4.89
N GLU A 72 24.15 -23.12 -4.30
CA GLU A 72 25.03 -22.79 -3.20
C GLU A 72 26.41 -22.32 -3.71
N THR A 73 26.85 -21.25 -3.06
CA THR A 73 28.17 -20.59 -2.88
C THR A 73 29.31 -21.55 -2.46
N PRO A 74 30.63 -21.22 -2.52
CA PRO A 74 31.26 -20.17 -1.66
C PRO A 74 32.57 -19.51 -2.16
N ASP A 75 32.97 -18.40 -1.51
CA ASP A 75 34.19 -18.34 -0.68
C ASP A 75 34.30 -17.05 0.14
N GLU A 76 34.90 -17.17 1.32
CA GLU A 76 35.20 -16.14 2.31
C GLU A 76 36.49 -15.37 1.95
N THR A 77 36.67 -14.16 2.49
CA THR A 77 37.84 -13.75 3.31
C THR A 77 37.97 -12.21 3.47
N ASP A 78 38.10 -11.82 4.74
CA ASP A 78 38.87 -10.71 5.33
C ASP A 78 38.77 -9.26 4.80
N SER A 79 38.27 -8.35 5.63
CA SER A 79 39.15 -7.51 6.49
C SER A 79 38.36 -6.42 7.22
N LEU A 80 38.40 -6.50 8.55
CA LEU A 80 38.15 -5.42 9.49
C LEU A 80 39.08 -4.22 9.22
N GLU A 81 38.53 -3.01 9.11
CA GLU A 81 39.19 -1.83 9.67
C GLU A 81 38.20 -0.96 10.44
N PHE A 82 38.50 -0.88 11.73
CA PHE A 82 37.92 -0.05 12.76
C PHE A 82 38.40 1.39 12.55
N LEU A 83 37.49 2.29 12.14
CA LEU A 83 37.67 3.72 12.42
C LEU A 83 36.59 4.15 13.39
N GLY A 84 37.01 4.19 14.66
CA GLY A 84 36.26 4.82 15.72
C GLY A 84 36.06 6.31 15.42
N ASN A 85 34.83 6.77 15.60
CA ASN A 85 34.58 8.15 15.96
C ASN A 85 33.49 8.15 17.03
N GLY A 86 33.93 8.38 18.26
CA GLY A 86 33.08 8.37 19.44
C GLY A 86 31.97 9.42 19.32
N ASN A 87 30.75 8.99 19.62
CA ASN A 87 29.73 9.88 20.14
C ASN A 87 28.97 9.11 21.23
N GLU A 88 29.32 9.47 22.46
CA GLU A 88 28.67 9.20 23.73
C GLU A 88 27.15 9.03 23.57
N LEU A 89 26.66 7.81 23.79
CA LEU A 89 25.23 7.50 23.79
C LEU A 89 24.65 7.96 25.13
N GLU A 90 24.09 9.16 25.16
CA GLU A 90 23.21 9.65 26.22
C GLU A 90 21.93 8.80 26.25
N TRP A 91 21.99 7.65 26.92
CA TRP A 91 20.80 6.91 27.34
C TRP A 91 20.43 7.36 28.75
N GLU A 92 19.82 8.52 28.91
CA GLU A 92 19.08 8.82 30.13
C GLU A 92 18.02 9.91 29.97
N GLY A 93 16.79 9.58 30.39
CA GLY A 93 15.96 10.52 31.12
C GLY A 93 14.96 11.38 30.34
N THR A 94 13.91 10.79 29.75
CA THR A 94 12.57 11.41 29.86
C THR A 94 11.50 10.35 30.13
N SER A 95 11.26 10.09 31.40
CA SER A 95 9.99 9.59 31.90
C SER A 95 8.89 10.60 31.55
N GLY A 96 7.79 10.11 30.95
CA GLY A 96 6.52 10.84 30.89
C GLY A 96 6.31 11.74 29.67
N ARG A 97 6.22 11.16 28.46
CA ARG A 97 5.41 11.73 27.38
C ARG A 97 4.95 10.62 26.41
N ARG A 98 3.63 10.43 26.34
CA ARG A 98 2.89 9.62 25.37
C ARG A 98 3.63 9.50 24.03
N GLY A 99 3.91 8.26 23.63
CA GLY A 99 4.74 7.89 22.48
C GLY A 99 4.35 8.61 21.20
N ASN A 100 5.16 9.60 20.82
CA ASN A 100 5.12 10.15 19.47
C ASN A 100 6.11 9.37 18.61
N TRP A 101 5.61 8.32 17.96
CA TRP A 101 6.33 7.50 16.97
C TRP A 101 7.05 8.33 15.91
N CYS A 102 6.52 9.52 15.57
CA CYS A 102 7.19 10.43 14.64
C CYS A 102 8.54 10.95 15.14
N SER A 103 8.78 11.00 16.45
CA SER A 103 10.04 11.49 17.00
C SER A 103 11.10 10.40 17.11
N VAL A 104 10.69 9.18 17.48
CA VAL A 104 11.61 8.06 17.75
C VAL A 104 12.12 7.42 16.47
N PHE A 105 11.23 7.26 15.48
CA PHE A 105 11.59 6.60 14.22
C PHE A 105 12.08 7.59 13.16
N TRP A 106 11.61 8.84 13.22
CA TRP A 106 11.83 9.82 12.17
C TRP A 106 12.68 11.03 12.57
N GLY A 107 13.22 11.04 13.79
CA GLY A 107 14.25 11.99 14.25
C GLY A 107 13.80 13.46 14.27
N THR A 108 14.44 14.25 15.13
CA THR A 108 14.40 15.71 14.97
C THR A 108 14.92 16.09 13.57
N PRO A 109 14.45 17.20 12.95
CA PRO A 109 14.60 17.49 11.52
C PRO A 109 16.04 17.66 10.98
N LYS A 110 17.09 17.32 11.74
CA LYS A 110 18.46 17.79 11.46
C LYS A 110 19.48 16.75 11.01
N ARG A 111 19.23 15.43 11.06
CA ARG A 111 20.30 14.46 10.71
C ARG A 111 19.93 13.29 9.79
N HIS A 112 18.65 13.09 9.43
CA HIS A 112 18.27 12.04 8.47
C HIS A 112 17.21 12.49 7.45
N TRP A 113 17.11 13.81 7.25
CA TRP A 113 16.19 14.44 6.30
C TRP A 113 17.01 15.20 5.25
N GLY A 114 17.60 14.48 4.29
CA GLY A 114 18.12 15.05 3.06
C GLY A 114 17.00 15.51 2.10
N GLY A 115 15.85 15.94 2.64
CA GLY A 115 14.74 16.42 1.85
C GLY A 115 15.01 17.86 1.44
N SER A 116 15.32 18.08 0.16
CA SER A 116 15.38 19.42 -0.41
C SER A 116 13.98 20.05 -0.33
N ALA A 117 13.79 20.96 0.64
CA ALA A 117 12.56 21.72 0.82
C ALA A 117 12.48 22.84 -0.23
N THR A 118 12.36 22.47 -1.50
CA THR A 118 12.03 23.43 -2.55
C THR A 118 10.50 23.49 -2.68
N ASN A 119 9.93 24.69 -2.52
CA ASN A 119 8.49 24.98 -2.65
C ASN A 119 7.53 24.42 -1.56
N GLY A 120 8.02 24.22 -0.33
CA GLY A 120 7.14 23.89 0.81
C GLY A 120 6.61 22.45 0.85
N ARG A 121 6.95 21.61 -0.14
CA ARG A 121 6.66 20.17 -0.16
C ARG A 121 7.75 19.40 0.58
N LEU A 122 7.36 18.63 1.60
CA LEU A 122 8.27 17.81 2.39
C LEU A 122 8.40 16.43 1.76
N TRP A 123 9.40 16.24 0.90
CA TRP A 123 9.65 14.95 0.25
C TRP A 123 10.58 14.06 1.08
N ARG A 124 10.31 12.76 1.07
CA ARG A 124 11.21 11.72 1.57
C ARG A 124 11.48 10.70 0.48
N THR A 125 12.75 10.52 0.13
CA THR A 125 13.17 9.42 -0.74
C THR A 125 13.25 8.12 0.06
N VAL A 126 12.72 7.03 -0.49
CA VAL A 126 12.82 5.68 0.05
C VAL A 126 13.13 4.70 -1.08
N ILE A 127 13.82 3.62 -0.76
CA ILE A 127 14.05 2.52 -1.69
C ILE A 127 13.10 1.40 -1.30
N ILE A 128 12.27 0.92 -2.24
CA ILE A 128 11.35 -0.20 -2.02
C ILE A 128 11.66 -1.24 -3.10
N GLY A 129 12.18 -2.40 -2.67
CA GLY A 129 12.80 -3.34 -3.59
C GLY A 129 14.04 -2.72 -4.23
N GLU A 130 14.05 -2.57 -5.55
CA GLU A 130 15.15 -1.98 -6.31
C GLU A 130 14.82 -0.59 -6.87
N GLN A 131 13.64 -0.05 -6.53
CA GLN A 131 13.16 1.22 -7.07
C GLN A 131 13.22 2.34 -6.04
N GLU A 132 13.69 3.51 -6.48
CA GLU A 132 13.63 4.75 -5.71
C GLU A 132 12.22 5.38 -5.83
N HIS A 133 11.57 5.57 -4.69
CA HIS A 133 10.30 6.25 -4.59
C HIS A 133 10.44 7.54 -3.78
N ARG A 134 9.63 8.54 -4.13
CA ARG A 134 9.54 9.81 -3.39
C ARG A 134 8.16 9.93 -2.75
N ILE A 135 8.14 10.04 -1.44
CA ILE A 135 6.93 10.19 -0.63
C ILE A 135 6.75 11.67 -0.31
N ASP A 136 5.58 12.23 -0.62
CA ASP A 136 5.17 13.54 -0.11
C ASP A 136 4.65 13.38 1.33
N LEU A 137 5.46 13.79 2.31
CA LEU A 137 5.10 13.72 3.72
C LEU A 137 4.11 14.80 4.14
N GLN A 138 4.04 15.91 3.41
CA GLN A 138 3.15 17.02 3.76
C GLN A 138 1.70 16.58 3.63
N MET A 139 1.37 15.89 2.54
CA MET A 139 0.00 15.46 2.26
C MET A 139 -0.46 14.29 3.14
N ILE A 140 0.44 13.37 3.51
CA ILE A 140 0.06 12.18 4.30
C ILE A 140 0.12 12.44 5.80
N LYS A 141 0.70 13.56 6.24
CA LYS A 141 0.85 13.93 7.66
C LYS A 141 -0.41 13.70 8.51
N PRO A 142 -1.64 14.02 8.06
CA PRO A 142 -2.85 13.78 8.85
C PRO A 142 -3.15 12.28 9.06
N TYR A 143 -2.67 11.42 8.16
CA TYR A 143 -2.98 10.00 8.09
C TYR A 143 -1.85 9.09 8.59
N MET A 144 -0.69 9.64 8.95
CA MET A 144 0.47 8.84 9.40
C MET A 144 0.18 7.96 10.62
N LYS A 145 -0.83 8.31 11.43
CA LYS A 145 -1.32 7.50 12.56
C LYS A 145 -1.94 6.16 12.14
N VAL A 146 -2.17 5.95 10.84
CA VAL A 146 -2.66 4.67 10.30
C VAL A 146 -1.73 3.52 10.67
N VAL A 147 -0.43 3.76 10.83
CA VAL A 147 0.55 2.78 11.29
C VAL A 147 1.24 3.27 12.56
N THR A 148 1.23 2.41 13.57
CA THR A 148 1.97 2.58 14.83
C THR A 148 2.61 1.25 15.18
N HIS A 149 3.55 1.22 16.13
CA HIS A 149 4.04 -0.06 16.65
C HIS A 149 3.55 -0.31 18.06
N GLY A 150 3.04 -1.53 18.24
CA GLY A 150 2.31 -2.01 19.39
C GLY A 150 3.20 -2.71 20.42
N GLY A 151 4.51 -2.57 20.31
CA GLY A 151 5.48 -3.23 21.18
C GLY A 151 6.16 -4.39 20.48
N TYR A 152 6.85 -5.21 21.26
CA TYR A 152 7.52 -6.42 20.80
C TYR A 152 6.84 -7.64 21.41
N TYR A 153 6.91 -8.78 20.73
CA TYR A 153 6.41 -10.07 21.23
C TYR A 153 7.51 -11.12 21.32
N GLY A 154 7.27 -12.16 22.12
CA GLY A 154 8.27 -13.19 22.43
C GLY A 154 9.34 -12.64 23.35
N GLU A 155 10.61 -12.93 23.06
CA GLU A 155 11.76 -12.41 23.83
C GLU A 155 12.08 -10.94 23.55
N GLY A 156 11.14 -10.18 22.98
CA GLY A 156 11.31 -8.75 22.68
C GLY A 156 11.98 -8.45 21.33
N LEU A 157 12.26 -9.47 20.51
CA LEU A 157 12.95 -9.30 19.22
C LEU A 157 12.01 -9.00 18.05
N ASN A 158 10.75 -9.43 18.15
CA ASN A 158 9.82 -9.39 17.03
C ASN A 158 8.80 -8.26 17.18
N ALA A 159 8.70 -7.40 16.17
CA ALA A 159 7.85 -6.21 16.22
C ALA A 159 6.35 -6.55 16.06
N ILE A 160 5.50 -5.81 16.76
CA ILE A 160 4.05 -5.77 16.52
C ILE A 160 3.74 -4.45 15.81
N ILE A 161 3.17 -4.53 14.62
CA ILE A 161 2.76 -3.37 13.84
C ILE A 161 1.24 -3.25 13.90
N VAL A 162 0.73 -2.10 14.31
CA VAL A 162 -0.71 -1.83 14.41
C VAL A 162 -1.12 -0.94 13.25
N PHE A 163 -1.97 -1.48 12.37
CA PHE A 163 -2.61 -0.77 11.28
C PHE A 163 -4.04 -0.39 11.67
N ALA A 164 -4.33 0.89 11.86
CA ALA A 164 -5.63 1.40 12.25
C ALA A 164 -6.40 1.99 11.05
N ALA A 165 -7.32 1.21 10.48
CA ALA A 165 -8.02 1.57 9.25
C ALA A 165 -8.95 2.80 9.41
N CYS A 166 -9.36 3.13 10.63
CA CYS A 166 -10.14 4.33 10.92
C CYS A 166 -9.41 5.64 10.58
N TYR A 167 -8.07 5.62 10.47
CA TYR A 167 -7.26 6.77 10.06
C TYR A 167 -7.00 6.83 8.55
N LEU A 168 -7.58 5.93 7.74
CA LEU A 168 -7.47 6.02 6.29
C LEU A 168 -8.22 7.26 5.74
N PRO A 169 -7.73 7.86 4.65
CA PRO A 169 -8.40 8.96 3.98
C PRO A 169 -9.76 8.54 3.42
N ASP A 170 -10.67 9.50 3.32
CA ASP A 170 -11.99 9.29 2.72
C ASP A 170 -11.91 9.35 1.20
N SER A 171 -12.62 8.46 0.50
CA SER A 171 -12.66 8.45 -0.98
C SER A 171 -13.28 9.69 -1.59
N SER A 172 -13.95 10.53 -0.80
CA SER A 172 -14.52 11.80 -1.26
C SER A 172 -13.48 12.92 -1.44
N LEU A 173 -12.22 12.71 -1.02
CA LEU A 173 -11.17 13.71 -1.13
C LEU A 173 -10.68 13.90 -2.58
N PRO A 174 -10.41 15.14 -3.02
CA PRO A 174 -10.04 15.43 -4.41
C PRO A 174 -8.69 14.83 -4.86
N ASP A 175 -7.85 14.35 -3.95
CA ASP A 175 -6.56 13.69 -4.23
C ASP A 175 -6.45 12.31 -3.58
N TYR A 176 -7.57 11.63 -3.34
CA TYR A 176 -7.61 10.36 -2.60
C TYR A 176 -6.57 9.33 -3.09
N HIS A 177 -6.48 9.12 -4.41
CA HIS A 177 -5.55 8.15 -4.98
C HIS A 177 -4.09 8.52 -4.71
N TYR A 178 -3.74 9.80 -4.90
CA TYR A 178 -2.39 10.29 -4.65
C TYR A 178 -2.04 10.19 -3.15
N ILE A 179 -2.97 10.52 -2.24
CA ILE A 179 -2.78 10.36 -0.79
C ILE A 179 -2.56 8.88 -0.44
N MET A 180 -3.40 8.00 -0.97
CA MET A 180 -3.33 6.56 -0.69
C MET A 180 -2.02 5.94 -1.19
N GLU A 181 -1.54 6.34 -2.37
CA GLU A 181 -0.25 5.88 -2.91
C GLU A 181 0.92 6.31 -2.02
N ASN A 182 1.00 7.59 -1.66
CA ASN A 182 2.04 8.08 -0.75
C ASN A 182 1.93 7.45 0.64
N LEU A 183 0.72 7.23 1.14
CA LEU A 183 0.48 6.60 2.44
C LEU A 183 0.92 5.13 2.42
N PHE A 184 0.69 4.44 1.32
CA PHE A 184 1.14 3.06 1.15
C PHE A 184 2.66 2.94 1.07
N LEU A 185 3.32 3.82 0.31
CA LEU A 185 4.78 3.90 0.28
C LEU A 185 5.35 4.21 1.68
N TYR A 186 4.68 5.08 2.43
CA TYR A 186 5.02 5.36 3.83
C TYR A 186 4.88 4.11 4.72
N VAL A 187 3.79 3.35 4.57
CA VAL A 187 3.57 2.11 5.33
C VAL A 187 4.63 1.06 5.00
N ILE A 188 4.92 0.80 3.72
CA ILE A 188 5.96 -0.16 3.34
C ILE A 188 7.32 0.27 3.85
N SER A 189 7.72 1.53 3.63
CA SER A 189 9.02 2.02 4.11
C SER A 189 9.14 1.98 5.64
N SER A 190 8.04 2.14 6.36
CA SER A 190 8.01 1.95 7.81
C SER A 190 8.20 0.48 8.19
N LEU A 191 7.54 -0.44 7.49
CA LEU A 191 7.72 -1.88 7.70
C LEU A 191 9.15 -2.31 7.41
N ASP A 192 9.74 -1.85 6.32
CA ASP A 192 11.10 -2.22 5.91
C ASP A 192 12.16 -1.91 6.99
N LEU A 193 11.97 -0.79 7.69
CA LEU A 193 12.83 -0.34 8.78
C LEU A 193 12.52 -1.00 10.12
N LEU A 194 11.27 -1.43 10.35
CA LEU A 194 10.83 -2.06 11.60
C LEU A 194 11.09 -3.58 11.61
N VAL A 195 11.15 -4.18 10.43
CA VAL A 195 11.21 -5.62 10.25
C VAL A 195 12.64 -6.03 9.93
N ALA A 196 13.39 -6.46 10.95
CA ALA A 196 14.65 -7.17 10.77
C ALA A 196 14.39 -8.66 10.50
N GLU A 197 13.61 -9.29 11.36
CA GLU A 197 13.25 -10.72 11.33
C GLU A 197 11.72 -10.89 11.28
N ASP A 198 11.14 -11.71 12.14
CA ASP A 198 9.69 -11.97 12.18
C ASP A 198 8.90 -10.82 12.80
N TYR A 199 7.66 -10.63 12.34
CA TYR A 199 6.78 -9.60 12.87
C TYR A 199 5.30 -9.97 12.74
N MET A 200 4.44 -9.28 13.49
CA MET A 200 2.99 -9.44 13.42
C MET A 200 2.34 -8.12 13.00
N ILE A 201 1.29 -8.19 12.19
CA ILE A 201 0.44 -7.04 11.88
C ILE A 201 -0.91 -7.23 12.57
N VAL A 202 -1.33 -6.24 13.34
CA VAL A 202 -2.70 -6.09 13.85
C VAL A 202 -3.43 -5.08 12.99
N TYR A 203 -4.39 -5.55 12.21
CA TYR A 203 -5.27 -4.71 11.40
C TYR A 203 -6.56 -4.41 12.16
N LEU A 204 -6.66 -3.20 12.70
CA LEU A 204 -7.85 -2.71 13.41
C LEU A 204 -8.85 -2.13 12.41
N ASN A 205 -9.93 -2.87 12.15
CA ASN A 205 -10.99 -2.44 11.23
C ASN A 205 -12.18 -1.75 11.91
N GLY A 206 -12.29 -1.83 13.24
CA GLY A 206 -13.42 -1.29 14.01
C GLY A 206 -13.78 0.14 13.59
N ALA A 207 -15.08 0.45 13.54
CA ALA A 207 -15.61 1.75 13.15
C ALA A 207 -15.20 2.29 11.76
N THR A 208 -14.60 1.48 10.87
CA THR A 208 -14.12 1.98 9.57
C THR A 208 -15.21 1.90 8.50
N PRO A 209 -15.68 3.03 7.94
CA PRO A 209 -16.65 3.03 6.86
C PRO A 209 -16.02 2.58 5.53
N ARG A 210 -16.82 1.90 4.69
CA ARG A 210 -16.36 1.34 3.40
C ARG A 210 -15.70 2.37 2.47
N ARG A 211 -16.11 3.63 2.52
CA ARG A 211 -15.56 4.74 1.71
C ARG A 211 -14.07 5.03 1.99
N ARG A 212 -13.55 4.62 3.14
CA ARG A 212 -12.11 4.77 3.47
C ARG A 212 -11.27 3.58 3.02
N MET A 213 -11.92 2.51 2.56
CA MET A 213 -11.23 1.28 2.19
C MET A 213 -10.84 1.28 0.72
N PRO A 214 -9.58 0.98 0.39
CA PRO A 214 -9.17 0.82 -1.01
C PRO A 214 -9.90 -0.35 -1.68
N GLY A 215 -10.02 -0.27 -3.01
CA GLY A 215 -10.59 -1.35 -3.82
C GLY A 215 -9.65 -2.55 -3.95
N ILE A 216 -10.19 -3.68 -4.41
CA ILE A 216 -9.42 -4.93 -4.58
C ILE A 216 -8.24 -4.80 -5.55
N GLY A 217 -8.40 -4.03 -6.63
CA GLY A 217 -7.31 -3.79 -7.59
C GLY A 217 -6.12 -3.06 -6.97
N TRP A 218 -6.38 -2.12 -6.05
CA TRP A 218 -5.34 -1.43 -5.31
C TRP A 218 -4.65 -2.36 -4.30
N LEU A 219 -5.42 -3.18 -3.57
CA LEU A 219 -4.87 -4.18 -2.64
C LEU A 219 -3.99 -5.21 -3.36
N ARG A 220 -4.38 -5.63 -4.57
CA ARG A 220 -3.56 -6.51 -5.42
C ARG A 220 -2.23 -5.83 -5.79
N LYS A 221 -2.26 -4.58 -6.26
CA LYS A 221 -1.04 -3.81 -6.56
C LYS A 221 -0.16 -3.68 -5.31
N CYS A 222 -0.78 -3.44 -4.16
CA CYS A 222 -0.07 -3.34 -2.89
C CYS A 222 0.66 -4.64 -2.55
N TYR A 223 -0.02 -5.78 -2.60
CA TYR A 223 0.60 -7.08 -2.36
C TYR A 223 1.77 -7.39 -3.30
N GLN A 224 1.73 -6.88 -4.54
CA GLN A 224 2.81 -7.02 -5.51
C GLN A 224 4.01 -6.11 -5.21
N MET A 225 3.77 -4.90 -4.69
CA MET A 225 4.82 -3.95 -4.30
C MET A 225 5.50 -4.29 -2.98
N ILE A 226 4.85 -5.07 -2.10
CA ILE A 226 5.50 -5.52 -0.85
C ILE A 226 6.60 -6.53 -1.19
N ASP A 227 7.80 -6.24 -0.71
CA ASP A 227 8.97 -7.10 -0.90
C ASP A 227 8.71 -8.54 -0.42
N ARG A 228 9.33 -9.52 -1.09
CA ARG A 228 9.30 -10.93 -0.73
C ARG A 228 9.75 -11.14 0.72
N ARG A 229 10.75 -10.39 1.20
CA ARG A 229 11.24 -10.45 2.58
C ARG A 229 10.14 -10.14 3.59
N LEU A 230 9.48 -8.99 3.44
CA LEU A 230 8.37 -8.57 4.31
C LEU A 230 7.19 -9.56 4.31
N ARG A 231 6.90 -10.22 3.18
CA ARG A 231 5.84 -11.24 3.10
C ARG A 231 6.24 -12.55 3.79
N LYS A 232 7.51 -12.95 3.70
CA LYS A 232 8.02 -14.18 4.34
C LYS A 232 8.04 -14.05 5.86
N ASN A 233 8.59 -12.94 6.34
CA ASN A 233 8.81 -12.65 7.76
C ASN A 233 7.52 -12.31 8.54
N LEU A 234 6.41 -12.04 7.84
CA LEU A 234 5.13 -11.84 8.52
C LEU A 234 4.71 -13.15 9.21
N LYS A 235 4.59 -13.17 10.52
CA LYS A 235 4.13 -14.35 11.27
C LYS A 235 2.61 -14.47 11.24
N ALA A 236 1.92 -13.36 11.50
CA ALA A 236 0.46 -13.31 11.51
C ALA A 236 -0.05 -11.93 11.07
N LEU A 237 -1.17 -11.93 10.36
CA LEU A 237 -2.00 -10.76 10.08
C LEU A 237 -3.33 -10.92 10.84
N ILE A 238 -3.42 -10.33 12.02
CA ILE A 238 -4.60 -10.40 12.88
C ILE A 238 -5.56 -9.27 12.49
N ILE A 239 -6.71 -9.63 11.92
CA ILE A 239 -7.77 -8.70 11.52
C ILE A 239 -8.81 -8.63 12.64
N VAL A 240 -8.86 -7.48 13.31
CA VAL A 240 -9.74 -7.20 14.44
C VAL A 240 -11.02 -6.53 13.96
N HIS A 241 -12.16 -7.04 14.40
CA HIS A 241 -13.50 -6.67 13.95
C HIS A 241 -13.65 -6.71 12.41
N PRO A 242 -13.41 -7.88 11.77
CA PRO A 242 -13.48 -8.00 10.32
C PRO A 242 -14.86 -7.61 9.80
N SER A 243 -14.90 -6.72 8.81
CA SER A 243 -16.12 -6.42 8.06
C SER A 243 -16.43 -7.52 7.04
N TRP A 244 -17.70 -7.60 6.61
CA TRP A 244 -18.09 -8.48 5.51
C TRP A 244 -17.29 -8.19 4.24
N PHE A 245 -17.02 -6.90 3.96
CA PHE A 245 -16.21 -6.50 2.82
C PHE A 245 -14.79 -7.08 2.86
N ILE A 246 -14.09 -7.01 4.01
CA ILE A 246 -12.74 -7.59 4.13
C ILE A 246 -12.77 -9.10 3.90
N ARG A 247 -13.75 -9.79 4.49
CA ARG A 247 -13.90 -11.24 4.32
C ARG A 247 -14.08 -11.61 2.84
N THR A 248 -14.92 -10.86 2.13
CA THR A 248 -15.14 -11.03 0.69
C THR A 248 -13.88 -10.74 -0.12
N VAL A 249 -13.17 -9.66 0.20
CA VAL A 249 -11.89 -9.31 -0.47
C VAL A 249 -10.86 -10.41 -0.27
N VAL A 250 -10.67 -10.91 0.95
CA VAL A 250 -9.74 -12.01 1.23
C VAL A 250 -10.14 -13.25 0.44
N ALA A 251 -11.44 -13.61 0.43
CA ALA A 251 -11.93 -14.76 -0.31
C ALA A 251 -11.67 -14.66 -1.83
N ILE A 252 -11.96 -13.51 -2.44
CA ILE A 252 -11.77 -13.28 -3.88
C ILE A 252 -10.29 -13.11 -4.24
N SER A 253 -9.45 -12.69 -3.30
CA SER A 253 -8.00 -12.53 -3.52
C SER A 253 -7.23 -13.86 -3.49
N ARG A 254 -7.85 -14.96 -3.04
CA ARG A 254 -7.25 -16.31 -2.99
C ARG A 254 -6.47 -16.74 -4.23
N PRO A 255 -6.98 -16.60 -5.47
CA PRO A 255 -6.22 -16.97 -6.68
C PRO A 255 -4.96 -16.13 -6.94
N PHE A 256 -4.79 -14.97 -6.28
CA PHE A 256 -3.68 -14.03 -6.55
C PHE A 256 -2.69 -13.91 -5.39
N ILE A 257 -3.03 -14.44 -4.21
CA ILE A 257 -2.22 -14.37 -3.00
C ILE A 257 -1.75 -15.79 -2.67
N SER A 258 -0.50 -15.91 -2.22
CA SER A 258 0.06 -17.21 -1.84
C SER A 258 -0.78 -17.86 -0.71
N VAL A 259 -1.06 -19.16 -0.82
CA VAL A 259 -1.71 -19.95 0.22
C VAL A 259 -1.00 -19.78 1.56
N LYS A 260 0.35 -19.76 1.56
CA LYS A 260 1.17 -19.52 2.75
C LYS A 260 0.86 -18.18 3.41
N PHE A 261 0.57 -17.14 2.62
CA PHE A 261 0.21 -15.82 3.16
C PHE A 261 -1.22 -15.81 3.70
N ILE A 262 -2.16 -16.42 3.00
CA ILE A 262 -3.57 -16.49 3.45
C ILE A 262 -3.68 -17.24 4.77
N ASN A 263 -2.87 -18.27 4.98
CA ASN A 263 -2.81 -19.01 6.24
C ASN A 263 -2.27 -18.18 7.42
N LYS A 264 -1.66 -17.03 7.17
CA LYS A 264 -1.23 -16.08 8.22
C LYS A 264 -2.38 -15.18 8.68
N ILE A 265 -3.51 -15.15 7.96
CA ILE A 265 -4.63 -14.27 8.29
C ILE A 265 -5.46 -14.90 9.41
N GLN A 266 -5.57 -14.18 10.52
CA GLN A 266 -6.38 -14.57 11.68
C GLN A 266 -7.48 -13.54 11.88
N TYR A 267 -8.70 -14.00 12.17
CA TYR A 267 -9.84 -13.11 12.41
C TYR A 267 -10.16 -13.10 13.90
N VAL A 268 -10.20 -11.90 14.46
CA VAL A 268 -10.50 -11.66 15.87
C VAL A 268 -11.71 -10.74 15.98
N HIS A 269 -12.65 -11.09 16.85
CA HIS A 269 -13.95 -10.42 16.92
C HIS A 269 -14.08 -9.42 18.06
N THR A 270 -13.21 -9.48 19.07
CA THR A 270 -13.17 -8.58 20.23
C THR A 270 -11.73 -8.18 20.57
N LEU A 271 -11.55 -7.04 21.25
CA LEU A 271 -10.24 -6.64 21.77
C LEU A 271 -9.75 -7.56 22.90
N GLU A 272 -10.67 -8.21 23.61
CA GLU A 272 -10.35 -9.26 24.58
C GLU A 272 -9.66 -10.46 23.92
N GLU A 273 -10.20 -10.92 22.79
CA GLU A 273 -9.59 -12.01 22.01
C GLU A 273 -8.21 -11.61 21.50
N LEU A 274 -8.03 -10.37 21.04
CA LEU A 274 -6.72 -9.82 20.65
C LEU A 274 -5.71 -9.85 21.81
N ALA A 275 -6.16 -9.55 23.03
CA ALA A 275 -5.29 -9.53 24.21
C ALA A 275 -4.75 -10.92 24.58
N TYR A 276 -5.41 -12.01 24.17
CA TYR A 276 -4.86 -13.36 24.31
C TYR A 276 -3.80 -13.67 23.25
N ASN A 277 -3.79 -12.96 22.11
CA ASN A 277 -2.85 -13.20 21.02
C ASN A 277 -1.56 -12.40 21.16
N ILE A 278 -1.60 -11.20 21.75
CA ILE A 278 -0.44 -10.29 21.83
C ILE A 278 -0.38 -9.50 23.15
N PRO A 279 0.81 -9.05 23.58
CA PRO A 279 0.94 -8.10 24.68
C PRO A 279 0.35 -6.74 24.30
N MET A 280 -0.59 -6.25 25.11
CA MET A 280 -1.38 -5.04 24.82
C MET A 280 -0.80 -3.75 25.39
N GLU A 281 0.29 -3.81 26.17
CA GLU A 281 0.85 -2.68 26.94
C GLU A 281 1.19 -1.46 26.08
N HIS A 282 1.67 -1.68 24.86
CA HIS A 282 2.13 -0.63 23.95
C HIS A 282 1.20 -0.45 22.74
N VAL A 283 0.10 -1.21 22.67
CA VAL A 283 -0.86 -1.17 21.57
C VAL A 283 -1.77 0.06 21.70
N GLN A 284 -1.68 0.97 20.74
CA GLN A 284 -2.52 2.17 20.71
C GLN A 284 -3.84 1.88 19.97
N ILE A 285 -4.94 1.75 20.71
CA ILE A 285 -6.27 1.55 20.16
C ILE A 285 -6.97 2.92 19.99
N PRO A 286 -7.44 3.26 18.79
CA PRO A 286 -8.22 4.48 18.56
C PRO A 286 -9.53 4.51 19.37
N ASP A 287 -9.90 5.67 19.91
CA ASP A 287 -11.13 5.84 20.71
C ASP A 287 -12.41 5.41 19.96
N CYS A 288 -12.48 5.66 18.65
CA CYS A 288 -13.62 5.26 17.84
C CYS A 288 -13.80 3.73 17.77
N ILE A 289 -12.72 2.96 17.94
CA ILE A 289 -12.78 1.49 17.94
C ILE A 289 -13.26 0.99 19.30
N LEU A 290 -12.85 1.64 20.39
CA LEU A 290 -13.34 1.35 21.74
C LEU A 290 -14.85 1.60 21.83
N GLN A 291 -15.31 2.75 21.32
CA GLN A 291 -16.75 3.08 21.22
C GLN A 291 -17.52 2.04 20.40
N TYR A 292 -16.98 1.64 19.25
CA TYR A 292 -17.59 0.62 18.41
C TYR A 292 -17.71 -0.74 19.10
N GLU A 293 -16.73 -1.11 19.93
CA GLU A 293 -16.82 -2.34 20.71
C GLU A 293 -17.88 -2.24 21.80
N GLU A 294 -17.93 -1.13 22.54
CA GLU A 294 -18.92 -0.87 23.58
C GLU A 294 -20.36 -0.95 23.03
N GLU A 295 -20.64 -0.29 21.90
CA GLU A 295 -21.94 -0.36 21.21
C GLU A 295 -22.32 -1.79 20.82
N ARG A 296 -21.34 -2.60 20.37
CA ARG A 296 -21.57 -4.00 20.02
C ARG A 296 -21.81 -4.88 21.23
N LEU A 297 -21.12 -4.64 22.34
CA LEU A 297 -21.34 -5.35 23.58
C LEU A 297 -22.73 -5.03 24.14
N HIS A 298 -23.15 -3.75 24.12
CA HIS A 298 -24.49 -3.33 24.52
C HIS A 298 -25.57 -4.04 23.70
N THR A 299 -25.47 -3.97 22.37
CA THR A 299 -26.43 -4.63 21.45
C THR A 299 -26.48 -6.16 21.66
N ARG A 300 -25.34 -6.78 21.98
CA ARG A 300 -25.28 -8.22 22.27
C ARG A 300 -25.96 -8.57 23.59
N LYS A 301 -25.80 -7.73 24.61
CA LYS A 301 -26.42 -7.90 25.93
C LYS A 301 -27.94 -7.77 25.84
N GLU A 302 -28.45 -6.73 25.16
CA GLU A 302 -29.89 -6.54 24.92
C GLU A 302 -30.52 -7.77 24.24
N ARG A 303 -29.90 -8.28 23.17
CA ARG A 303 -30.38 -9.49 22.47
C ARG A 303 -30.35 -10.77 23.32
N ALA A 304 -29.48 -10.84 24.33
CA ALA A 304 -29.43 -11.97 25.24
C ALA A 304 -30.53 -11.87 26.31
N GLU A 305 -30.84 -10.65 26.76
CA GLU A 305 -31.90 -10.35 27.73
C GLU A 305 -33.31 -10.42 27.13
N GLU A 306 -33.48 -10.29 25.80
CA GLU A 306 -34.76 -10.51 25.10
C GLU A 306 -35.12 -11.99 24.88
N LYS A 307 -34.19 -12.93 25.11
CA LYS A 307 -34.41 -14.38 24.91
C LYS A 307 -34.99 -15.23 26.06
N PRO A 308 -35.39 -14.73 27.26
CA PRO A 308 -35.78 -15.62 28.35
C PRO A 308 -37.28 -16.01 28.45
N ASP A 309 -38.20 -15.67 27.53
CA ASP A 309 -39.65 -15.95 27.74
C ASP A 309 -40.40 -16.54 26.53
N VAL A 310 -39.87 -17.58 25.88
CA VAL A 310 -40.64 -18.35 24.85
C VAL A 310 -40.64 -19.86 25.11
N THR A 311 -39.82 -20.39 26.01
CA THR A 311 -39.75 -21.85 26.28
C THR A 311 -40.61 -22.34 27.45
N GLU A 312 -41.42 -21.49 28.09
CA GLU A 312 -42.22 -21.88 29.27
C GLU A 312 -43.76 -21.88 29.06
N ARG A 313 -44.25 -21.77 27.81
CA ARG A 313 -45.70 -21.83 27.50
C ARG A 313 -46.23 -23.11 26.87
N ASP A 314 -45.41 -24.14 26.69
CA ASP A 314 -45.83 -25.45 26.17
C ASP A 314 -45.48 -26.60 27.15
N ARG A 315 -45.92 -26.49 28.40
CA ARG A 315 -46.03 -27.63 29.34
C ARG A 315 -47.36 -27.59 30.07
#